data_AF-A0AAE1GK59-F1
#
_entry.id   AF-A0AAE1GK59-F1
#
_cell.length_a   1.000
_cell.length_b   1.000
_cell.length_c   1.000
_cell.angle_alpha   90.00
_cell.angle_beta   90.00
_cell.angle_gamma   90.00
#
_symmetry.space_group_name_H-M   'P 1'
#
loop_
_entity.id
_entity.type
_entity.pdbx_description
1 polymer ?
#
loop_
_entity_poly.entity_id
_entity_poly.type
_entity_poly.pdbx_seq_one_letter_code
_entity_poly.pdbx_strand_id
1 'polypeptide(L)'
;MASLFLYMGMCMYAPSLALSTVTNLSTVASIAIMGVVCTFYITIGGVKAVVYTDVLQTLIMLAGTVMVTVLCCYDLGGVDKVWAIADQGQRLQFFNLDPSPFVRHTFWSTIVLGFNNMMAVVGLGQAAFQRLASVSTLSTAVRLCWVFLLGVWSLFIIFFFCGLVDYAVYSECDPLAAGLTTKADQIIPFLVMDKLGHLPGLPGLFVAAVYGGVLR
;
A
#
# COMPACT_ATOMS: atom_id res chain seq x y z
N MET A 1 24.92 -0.13 -2.33
CA MET A 1 24.83 1.25 -2.90
C MET A 1 24.07 1.27 -4.22
N ALA A 2 24.45 0.50 -5.25
CA ALA A 2 23.74 0.47 -6.54
C ALA A 2 22.23 0.15 -6.42
N SER A 3 21.87 -0.83 -5.58
CA SER A 3 20.46 -1.16 -5.28
C SER A 3 19.67 0.02 -4.71
N LEU A 4 20.32 0.87 -3.91
CA LEU A 4 19.68 2.01 -3.27
C LEU A 4 19.42 3.13 -4.30
N PHE A 5 20.37 3.39 -5.20
CA PHE A 5 20.17 4.34 -6.30
C PHE A 5 19.04 3.92 -7.26
N LEU A 6 18.97 2.63 -7.60
CA LEU A 6 17.89 2.10 -8.44
C LEU A 6 16.53 2.21 -7.73
N TYR A 7 16.48 1.89 -6.44
CA TYR A 7 15.27 2.01 -5.63
C TYR A 7 14.78 3.46 -5.55
N MET A 8 15.66 4.40 -5.20
CA MET A 8 15.31 5.83 -5.12
C MET A 8 14.88 6.38 -6.49
N GLY A 9 15.51 5.92 -7.59
CA GLY A 9 15.09 6.26 -8.95
C GLY A 9 13.68 5.78 -9.29
N MET A 10 13.32 4.56 -8.89
CA MET A 10 11.95 4.05 -9.07
C MET A 10 10.93 4.82 -8.22
N CYS A 11 11.27 5.12 -6.96
CA CYS A 11 10.42 5.91 -6.06
C CYS A 11 10.18 7.34 -6.57
N MET A 12 11.18 7.99 -7.19
CA MET A 12 10.97 9.30 -7.83
C MET A 12 10.17 9.22 -9.13
N TYR A 13 10.34 8.14 -9.91
CA TYR A 13 9.75 8.04 -11.24
C TYR A 13 8.22 7.93 -11.20
N ALA A 14 7.67 7.05 -10.37
CA ALA A 14 6.23 6.81 -10.27
C ALA A 14 5.38 8.08 -9.97
N PRO A 15 5.71 8.90 -8.95
CA PRO A 15 4.97 10.14 -8.68
C PRO A 15 5.24 11.23 -9.72
N SER A 16 6.42 11.25 -10.34
CA SER A 16 6.71 12.18 -11.44
C SER A 16 5.91 11.84 -12.70
N LEU A 17 5.71 10.55 -12.98
CA LEU A 17 4.86 10.07 -14.06
C LEU A 17 3.40 10.47 -13.82
N ALA A 18 2.91 10.29 -12.59
CA ALA A 18 1.57 10.70 -12.21
C ALA A 18 1.36 12.21 -12.38
N LEU A 19 2.31 13.03 -11.90
CA LEU A 19 2.26 14.48 -12.09
C LEU A 19 2.22 14.84 -13.58
N SER A 20 3.10 14.24 -14.39
CA SER A 20 3.16 14.43 -15.84
C SER A 20 1.83 14.12 -16.53
N THR A 21 1.11 13.06 -16.11
CA THR A 21 -0.20 12.72 -16.66
C THR A 21 -1.31 13.71 -16.31
N VAL A 22 -1.25 14.34 -15.14
CA VAL A 22 -2.29 15.29 -14.69
C VAL A 22 -2.02 16.70 -15.21
N THR A 23 -0.76 17.12 -15.27
CA THR A 23 -0.38 18.50 -15.64
C THR A 23 0.02 18.65 -17.11
N ASN A 24 0.03 17.57 -17.90
CA ASN A 24 0.54 17.53 -19.28
C ASN A 24 1.99 18.07 -19.44
N LEU A 25 2.78 18.01 -18.36
CA LEU A 25 4.19 18.42 -18.39
C LEU A 25 5.08 17.27 -18.90
N SER A 26 6.25 17.60 -19.43
CA SER A 26 7.23 16.57 -19.76
C SER A 26 7.66 15.80 -18.51
N THR A 27 7.91 14.50 -18.65
CA THR A 27 8.31 13.64 -17.52
C THR A 27 9.59 14.15 -16.86
N VAL A 28 10.53 14.67 -17.65
CA VAL A 28 11.79 15.26 -17.16
C VAL A 28 11.54 16.51 -16.32
N ALA A 29 10.64 17.40 -16.76
CA ALA A 29 10.27 18.58 -15.97
C ALA A 29 9.58 18.19 -14.65
N SER A 30 8.73 17.16 -14.69
CA SER A 30 8.04 16.64 -13.50
C SER A 30 9.03 16.06 -12.48
N ILE A 31 10.03 15.28 -12.94
CA ILE A 31 11.11 14.77 -12.09
C ILE A 31 11.89 15.91 -11.44
N ALA A 32 12.24 16.95 -12.20
CA ALA A 32 12.99 18.09 -11.68
C ALA A 32 12.19 18.86 -10.61
N ILE A 33 10.91 19.13 -10.85
CA ILE A 33 10.03 19.81 -9.90
C ILE A 33 9.90 18.98 -8.62
N MET A 34 9.60 17.67 -8.73
CA MET A 34 9.46 16.80 -7.57
C MET A 34 10.77 16.70 -6.77
N GLY A 35 11.92 16.61 -7.45
CA GLY A 35 13.23 16.60 -6.79
C GLY A 35 13.51 17.87 -5.99
N VAL A 36 13.20 19.05 -6.56
CA VAL A 36 13.37 20.34 -5.88
C VAL A 36 12.44 20.45 -4.67
N VAL A 37 11.16 20.16 -4.84
CA VAL A 37 10.17 20.21 -3.75
C VAL A 37 10.55 19.24 -2.64
N CYS A 38 10.90 18.00 -2.98
CA CYS A 38 11.35 17.00 -2.01
C CYS A 38 12.57 17.46 -1.23
N THR A 39 13.58 17.98 -1.92
CA THR A 39 14.80 18.46 -1.26
C THR A 39 14.50 19.63 -0.32
N PHE A 40 13.68 20.59 -0.74
CA PHE A 40 13.34 21.75 0.07
C PHE A 40 12.56 21.36 1.34
N TYR A 41 11.52 20.53 1.24
CA TYR A 41 10.74 20.21 2.44
C TYR A 41 11.53 19.33 3.42
N ILE A 42 12.38 18.42 2.93
CA ILE A 42 13.20 17.55 3.79
C ILE A 42 14.29 18.37 4.49
N THR A 43 14.93 19.31 3.79
CA THR A 43 15.97 20.17 4.39
C THR A 43 15.43 21.08 5.48
N ILE A 44 14.20 21.60 5.32
CA ILE A 44 13.55 22.46 6.33
C ILE A 44 12.98 21.63 7.49
N GLY A 45 12.28 20.54 7.20
CA GLY A 45 11.52 19.78 8.20
C GLY A 45 12.29 18.65 8.90
N GLY A 46 13.38 18.18 8.28
CA GLY A 46 14.15 17.04 8.74
C GLY A 46 13.34 15.75 8.83
N VAL A 47 13.91 14.74 9.51
CA VAL A 47 13.27 13.42 9.68
C VAL A 47 11.93 13.51 10.43
N LYS A 48 11.76 14.50 11.32
CA LYS A 48 10.52 14.67 12.08
C LYS A 48 9.35 15.04 11.18
N ALA A 49 9.53 15.99 10.26
CA ALA A 49 8.46 16.37 9.33
C ALA A 49 8.03 15.21 8.45
N VAL A 50 9.00 14.43 7.95
CA VAL A 50 8.74 13.22 7.16
C VAL A 50 7.88 12.24 7.95
N VAL A 51 8.18 12.01 9.23
CA VAL A 51 7.36 11.10 10.06
C VAL A 51 5.93 11.62 10.27
N TYR A 52 5.72 12.92 10.44
CA TYR A 52 4.38 13.48 10.58
C TYR A 52 3.56 13.38 9.30
N THR A 53 4.14 13.73 8.16
CA THR A 53 3.49 13.53 6.86
C THR A 53 3.21 12.05 6.64
N ASP A 54 4.09 11.18 7.17
CA ASP A 54 3.92 9.76 6.98
C ASP A 54 2.69 9.20 7.68
N VAL A 55 2.55 9.57 8.95
CA VAL A 55 1.40 9.19 9.77
C VAL A 55 0.11 9.69 9.14
N LEU A 56 0.05 10.97 8.74
CA LEU A 56 -1.14 11.55 8.13
C LEU A 56 -1.56 10.78 6.86
N GLN A 57 -0.60 10.49 5.99
CA GLN A 57 -0.85 9.81 4.74
C GLN A 57 -1.32 8.36 4.94
N THR A 58 -0.68 7.63 5.85
CA THR A 58 -1.10 6.26 6.19
C THR A 58 -2.51 6.26 6.80
N LEU A 59 -2.85 7.24 7.63
CA LEU A 59 -4.21 7.38 8.18
C LEU A 59 -5.25 7.66 7.10
N ILE A 60 -4.96 8.56 6.15
CA ILE A 60 -5.87 8.87 5.04
C ILE A 60 -6.10 7.63 4.15
N MET A 61 -5.01 6.92 3.80
CA MET A 61 -5.11 5.69 3.01
C MET A 61 -5.91 4.62 3.76
N LEU A 62 -5.61 4.40 5.05
CA LEU A 62 -6.32 3.41 5.85
C LEU A 62 -7.81 3.75 5.98
N ALA A 63 -8.14 5.01 6.27
CA ALA A 63 -9.51 5.47 6.39
C ALA A 63 -10.29 5.30 5.07
N GLY A 64 -9.69 5.68 3.93
CA GLY A 64 -10.32 5.52 2.62
C GLY A 64 -10.56 4.04 2.28
N THR A 65 -9.56 3.18 2.48
CA THR A 65 -9.69 1.74 2.23
C THR A 65 -10.76 1.11 3.12
N VAL A 66 -10.77 1.39 4.42
CA VAL A 66 -11.78 0.86 5.35
C VAL A 66 -13.18 1.37 4.99
N MET A 67 -13.33 2.65 4.66
CA MET A 67 -14.62 3.22 4.29
C MET A 67 -15.21 2.54 3.05
N VAL A 68 -14.41 2.37 1.99
CA VAL A 68 -14.84 1.66 0.77
C VAL A 68 -15.21 0.22 1.08
N THR A 69 -14.36 -0.48 1.84
CA THR A 69 -14.61 -1.87 2.22
C THR A 69 -15.96 -2.03 2.92
N VAL A 70 -16.26 -1.16 3.89
CA VAL A 70 -17.52 -1.20 4.64
C VAL A 70 -18.72 -0.89 3.75
N LEU A 71 -18.61 0.12 2.89
CA LEU A 71 -19.67 0.50 1.95
C LEU A 71 -19.98 -0.64 0.98
N CYS A 72 -18.95 -1.24 0.38
CA CYS A 72 -19.09 -2.37 -0.52
C CYS A 72 -19.68 -3.60 0.17
N CYS A 73 -19.26 -3.90 1.41
CA CYS A 73 -19.88 -4.96 2.21
C CYS A 73 -21.37 -4.72 2.46
N TYR A 74 -21.77 -3.46 2.70
CA TYR A 74 -23.17 -3.11 2.88
C TYR A 74 -23.97 -3.29 1.59
N ASP A 75 -23.46 -2.79 0.46
CA ASP A 75 -24.09 -2.91 -0.87
C ASP A 75 -24.26 -4.38 -1.31
N LEU A 76 -23.27 -5.22 -1.02
CA LEU A 76 -23.31 -6.66 -1.32
C LEU A 76 -24.27 -7.43 -0.39
N GLY A 77 -24.79 -6.81 0.66
CA GLY A 77 -25.74 -7.40 1.61
C GLY A 77 -25.07 -8.19 2.74
N GLY A 78 -23.84 -7.82 3.13
CA GLY A 78 -23.15 -8.32 4.31
C GLY A 78 -21.83 -9.04 4.02
N VAL A 79 -21.02 -9.21 5.07
CA VAL A 79 -19.72 -9.89 5.01
C VAL A 79 -19.88 -11.37 4.65
N ASP A 80 -20.97 -12.01 5.05
CA ASP A 80 -21.22 -13.42 4.77
C ASP A 80 -21.34 -13.70 3.26
N LYS A 81 -21.95 -12.78 2.51
CA LYS A 81 -22.06 -12.89 1.05
C LYS A 81 -20.72 -12.68 0.37
N VAL A 82 -19.90 -11.74 0.83
CA VAL A 82 -18.52 -11.55 0.34
C VAL A 82 -17.73 -12.85 0.51
N TRP A 83 -17.85 -13.49 1.68
CA TRP A 83 -17.16 -14.74 1.97
C TRP A 83 -17.65 -15.89 1.08
N ALA A 84 -18.96 -16.01 0.88
CA ALA A 84 -19.54 -17.03 0.01
C ALA A 84 -19.11 -16.88 -1.46
N ILE A 85 -19.09 -15.65 -1.98
CA ILE A 85 -18.62 -15.36 -3.35
C ILE A 85 -17.11 -15.66 -3.48
N ALA A 86 -16.31 -15.31 -2.48
CA ALA A 86 -14.89 -15.60 -2.47
C ALA A 86 -14.58 -17.11 -2.42
N ASP A 87 -15.39 -17.89 -1.70
CA ASP A 87 -15.28 -19.35 -1.62
C ASP A 87 -15.65 -20.02 -2.95
N GLN A 88 -16.76 -19.59 -3.57
CA GLN A 88 -17.17 -20.04 -4.90
C GLN A 88 -16.11 -19.70 -5.97
N GLY A 89 -15.50 -18.52 -5.86
CA GLY A 89 -14.41 -18.08 -6.72
C GLY A 89 -13.06 -18.78 -6.46
N GLN A 90 -13.00 -19.73 -5.51
CA GLN A 90 -11.78 -20.43 -5.10
C GLN A 90 -10.63 -19.48 -4.71
N ARG A 91 -10.95 -18.31 -4.16
CA ARG A 91 -9.96 -17.31 -3.71
C ARG A 91 -9.49 -17.54 -2.27
N LEU A 92 -10.22 -18.34 -1.50
CA LEU A 92 -9.91 -18.69 -0.11
C LEU A 92 -8.93 -19.88 0.01
N GLN A 93 -7.79 -19.78 -0.65
CA GLN A 93 -6.75 -20.83 -0.61
C GLN A 93 -5.75 -20.57 0.52
N PHE A 94 -6.12 -20.92 1.75
CA PHE A 94 -5.27 -20.67 2.93
C PHE A 94 -4.03 -21.58 3.01
N PHE A 95 -4.15 -22.84 2.58
CA PHE A 95 -3.11 -23.86 2.78
C PHE A 95 -2.74 -24.58 1.48
N ASN A 96 -2.21 -23.83 0.51
CA ASN A 96 -1.55 -24.46 -0.63
C ASN A 96 -0.15 -24.97 -0.21
N LEU A 97 -0.08 -26.25 0.15
CA LEU A 97 1.14 -26.93 0.64
C LEU A 97 2.03 -27.47 -0.49
N ASP A 98 1.77 -27.12 -1.75
CA ASP A 98 2.60 -27.52 -2.87
C ASP A 98 4.05 -27.00 -2.66
N PRO A 99 5.07 -27.88 -2.65
CA PRO A 99 6.46 -27.49 -2.49
C PRO A 99 7.10 -26.95 -3.78
N SER A 100 6.36 -26.88 -4.89
CA SER A 100 6.86 -26.39 -6.16
C SER A 100 7.30 -24.91 -6.09
N PRO A 101 8.56 -24.58 -6.46
CA PRO A 101 9.07 -23.21 -6.46
C PRO A 101 8.54 -22.35 -7.62
N PHE A 102 7.83 -22.96 -8.59
CA PHE A 102 7.24 -22.25 -9.72
C PHE A 102 5.88 -21.61 -9.39
N VAL A 103 5.28 -22.00 -8.27
CA VAL A 103 4.01 -21.41 -7.81
C VAL A 103 4.32 -20.12 -7.07
N ARG A 104 3.73 -19.01 -7.54
CA ARG A 104 4.02 -17.65 -7.05
C ARG A 104 3.83 -17.49 -5.53
N HIS A 105 2.80 -18.10 -4.98
CA HIS A 105 2.48 -18.06 -3.55
C HIS A 105 2.09 -19.46 -3.08
N THR A 106 2.95 -20.09 -2.29
CA THR A 106 2.66 -21.32 -1.55
C THR A 106 2.74 -21.01 -0.07
N PHE A 107 2.21 -21.89 0.78
CA PHE A 107 2.30 -21.74 2.22
C PHE A 107 3.77 -21.62 2.66
N TRP A 108 4.63 -22.49 2.11
CA TRP A 108 6.06 -22.50 2.38
C TRP A 108 6.77 -21.25 1.88
N SER A 109 6.51 -20.84 0.63
CA SER A 109 7.15 -19.65 0.07
C SER A 109 6.71 -18.40 0.83
N THR A 110 5.42 -18.26 1.14
CA THR A 110 4.88 -17.10 1.85
C THR A 110 5.43 -16.97 3.27
N ILE A 111 5.50 -18.07 4.03
CA ILE A 111 6.03 -18.01 5.41
C ILE A 111 7.54 -17.78 5.40
N VAL A 112 8.30 -18.57 4.64
CA VAL A 112 9.76 -18.49 4.68
C VAL A 112 10.27 -17.20 4.06
N LEU A 113 9.80 -16.83 2.85
CA LEU A 113 10.20 -15.59 2.20
C LEU A 113 9.61 -14.36 2.91
N GLY A 114 8.36 -14.44 3.37
CA GLY A 114 7.72 -13.34 4.09
C GLY A 114 8.42 -13.02 5.41
N PHE A 115 8.76 -14.06 6.19
CA PHE A 115 9.53 -13.90 7.41
C PHE A 115 10.93 -13.35 7.13
N ASN A 116 11.66 -13.92 6.16
CA ASN A 116 12.97 -13.43 5.77
C ASN A 116 12.93 -11.98 5.28
N ASN A 117 11.92 -11.61 4.50
CA ASN A 117 11.71 -10.26 4.01
C ASN A 117 11.45 -9.28 5.16
N MET A 118 10.57 -9.61 6.11
CA MET A 118 10.33 -8.72 7.26
C MET A 118 11.53 -8.62 8.19
N MET A 119 12.28 -9.71 8.40
CA MET A 119 13.56 -9.64 9.11
C MET A 119 14.56 -8.73 8.41
N ALA A 120 14.67 -8.79 7.08
CA ALA A 120 15.55 -7.92 6.32
C ALA A 120 15.13 -6.44 6.43
N VAL A 121 13.83 -6.15 6.29
CA VAL A 121 13.31 -4.77 6.37
C VAL A 121 13.52 -4.16 7.76
N VAL A 122 13.25 -4.90 8.84
CA VAL A 122 13.36 -4.37 10.21
C VAL A 122 14.80 -4.43 10.73
N GLY A 123 15.52 -5.51 10.42
CA GLY A 123 16.86 -5.77 10.95
C GLY A 123 18.01 -5.17 10.14
N LEU A 124 17.88 -5.10 8.81
CA LEU A 124 18.91 -4.57 7.90
C LEU A 124 18.50 -3.23 7.26
N GLY A 125 17.22 -2.86 7.34
CA GLY A 125 16.72 -1.61 6.79
C GLY A 125 17.26 -0.40 7.55
N GLN A 126 17.96 0.48 6.84
CA GLN A 126 18.57 1.68 7.40
C GLN A 126 17.57 2.53 8.20
N ALA A 127 16.39 2.79 7.65
CA ALA A 127 15.38 3.64 8.29
C ALA A 127 14.81 3.01 9.57
N ALA A 128 14.59 1.69 9.57
CA ALA A 128 14.12 0.97 10.76
C ALA A 128 15.18 0.98 11.86
N PHE A 129 16.44 0.71 11.51
CA PHE A 129 17.56 0.75 12.43
C PHE A 129 17.75 2.14 13.05
N GLN A 130 17.72 3.21 12.25
CA GLN A 130 17.84 4.59 12.75
C GLN A 130 16.73 4.95 13.75
N ARG A 131 15.49 4.53 13.49
CA ARG A 131 14.36 4.76 14.40
C ARG A 131 14.53 4.01 15.73
N LEU A 132 14.97 2.75 15.68
CA LEU A 132 15.19 1.94 16.88
C LEU A 132 16.40 2.43 17.70
N ALA A 133 17.48 2.84 17.04
CA ALA A 133 18.69 3.36 17.70
C ALA A 133 18.48 4.75 18.35
N SER A 134 17.43 5.48 17.97
CA SER A 134 17.08 6.77 18.57
C SER A 134 16.36 6.64 19.92
N VAL A 135 16.05 5.42 20.36
CA VAL A 135 15.35 5.13 21.62
C VAL A 135 16.33 4.98 22.76
N SER A 136 16.03 5.55 23.93
CA SER A 136 16.94 5.61 25.08
C SER A 136 17.21 4.25 25.76
N THR A 137 16.33 3.27 25.60
CA THR A 137 16.38 2.00 26.33
C THR A 137 16.03 0.80 25.45
N LEU A 138 16.78 -0.30 25.61
CA LEU A 138 16.58 -1.54 24.85
C LEU A 138 15.18 -2.14 25.07
N SER A 139 14.67 -2.12 26.31
CA SER A 139 13.33 -2.64 26.61
C SER A 139 12.23 -1.88 25.87
N THR A 140 12.39 -0.57 25.69
CA THR A 140 11.44 0.25 24.94
C THR A 140 11.54 -0.03 23.45
N ALA A 141 12.76 -0.22 22.92
CA ALA A 141 12.96 -0.60 21.52
C ALA A 141 12.31 -1.97 21.20
N VAL A 142 12.44 -2.97 22.07
CA VAL A 142 11.77 -4.28 21.90
C VAL A 142 10.25 -4.12 21.92
N ARG A 143 9.70 -3.31 22.85
CA ARG A 143 8.25 -3.05 22.90
C ARG A 143 7.76 -2.38 21.64
N LEU A 144 8.50 -1.42 21.08
CA LEU A 144 8.19 -0.75 19.83
C LEU A 144 8.19 -1.72 18.64
N CYS A 145 9.15 -2.66 18.58
CA CYS A 145 9.14 -3.71 17.57
C CYS A 145 7.87 -4.57 17.63
N TRP A 146 7.42 -4.97 18.83
CA TRP A 146 6.19 -5.75 18.99
C TRP A 146 4.94 -4.97 18.57
N VAL A 147 4.84 -3.69 18.93
CA VAL A 147 3.74 -2.82 18.50
C VAL A 147 3.76 -2.63 16.97
N PHE A 148 4.93 -2.46 16.37
CA PHE A 148 5.09 -2.35 14.93
C PHE A 148 4.65 -3.64 14.21
N LEU A 149 5.07 -4.81 14.71
CA LEU A 149 4.64 -6.10 14.18
C LEU A 149 3.12 -6.25 14.26
N LEU A 150 2.50 -5.98 15.41
CA LEU A 150 1.05 -6.01 15.56
C LEU A 150 0.34 -5.05 14.59
N GLY A 151 0.87 -3.85 14.41
CA GLY A 151 0.37 -2.87 13.44
C GLY A 151 0.41 -3.40 12.01
N VAL A 152 1.56 -3.92 11.58
CA VAL A 152 1.73 -4.49 10.24
C VAL A 152 0.79 -5.68 10.00
N TRP A 153 0.67 -6.58 10.99
CA TRP A 153 -0.27 -7.71 10.91
C TRP A 153 -1.72 -7.23 10.77
N SER A 154 -2.14 -6.24 11.56
CA SER A 154 -3.50 -5.69 11.47
C SER A 154 -3.78 -5.06 10.10
N LEU A 155 -2.81 -4.33 9.53
CA LEU A 155 -2.92 -3.75 8.20
C LEU A 155 -3.04 -4.81 7.10
N PHE A 156 -2.25 -5.89 7.18
CA PHE A 156 -2.37 -6.99 6.23
C PHE A 156 -3.75 -7.62 6.25
N ILE A 157 -4.33 -7.87 7.44
CA ILE A 157 -5.68 -8.42 7.56
C ILE A 157 -6.71 -7.51 6.88
N ILE A 158 -6.62 -6.20 7.11
CA ILE A 158 -7.52 -5.21 6.49
C ILE A 158 -7.36 -5.21 4.97
N PHE A 159 -6.13 -5.23 4.45
CA PHE A 159 -5.90 -5.24 3.01
C PHE A 159 -6.30 -6.55 2.32
N PHE A 160 -6.08 -7.71 2.95
CA PHE A 160 -6.56 -8.98 2.42
C PHE A 160 -8.09 -9.01 2.37
N PHE A 161 -8.75 -8.54 3.43
CA PHE A 161 -10.21 -8.45 3.44
C PHE A 161 -10.73 -7.47 2.39
N CYS A 162 -10.10 -6.30 2.25
CA CYS A 162 -10.42 -5.34 1.18
C CYS A 162 -10.28 -5.98 -0.21
N GLY A 163 -9.23 -6.78 -0.46
CA GLY A 163 -9.05 -7.49 -1.72
C GLY A 163 -10.12 -8.55 -2.00
N LEU A 164 -10.64 -9.21 -0.96
CA LEU A 164 -11.78 -10.13 -1.10
C LEU A 164 -13.07 -9.39 -1.43
N VAL A 165 -13.30 -8.24 -0.79
CA VAL A 165 -14.46 -7.39 -1.06
C VAL A 165 -14.40 -6.86 -2.50
N ASP A 166 -13.23 -6.39 -2.94
CA ASP A 166 -13.00 -5.94 -4.30
C ASP A 166 -13.30 -7.06 -5.33
N TYR A 167 -12.82 -8.27 -5.07
CA TYR A 167 -13.17 -9.44 -5.89
C TYR A 167 -14.67 -9.73 -5.90
N ALA A 168 -15.36 -9.61 -4.77
CA ALA A 168 -16.80 -9.85 -4.69
C ALA A 168 -17.63 -8.75 -5.38
N VAL A 169 -17.16 -7.50 -5.39
CA VAL A 169 -17.80 -6.40 -6.13
C VAL A 169 -17.69 -6.61 -7.63
N TYR A 170 -16.54 -7.08 -8.11
CA TYR A 170 -16.24 -7.25 -9.53
C TYR A 170 -16.36 -8.70 -10.04
N SER A 171 -17.04 -9.58 -9.30
CA SER A 171 -17.17 -11.00 -9.69
C SER A 171 -17.95 -11.20 -10.99
N GLU A 172 -18.89 -10.30 -11.29
CA GLU A 172 -19.73 -10.35 -12.51
C GLU A 172 -19.17 -9.50 -13.66
N CYS A 173 -18.40 -8.46 -13.35
CA CYS A 173 -17.84 -7.53 -14.33
C CYS A 173 -16.41 -7.16 -13.93
N ASP A 174 -15.44 -7.84 -14.53
CA ASP A 174 -14.01 -7.63 -14.24
C ASP A 174 -13.53 -6.31 -14.89
N PRO A 175 -13.14 -5.29 -14.09
CA PRO A 175 -12.67 -4.00 -14.61
C PRO A 175 -11.36 -4.12 -15.40
N LEU A 176 -10.60 -5.19 -15.17
CA LEU A 176 -9.34 -5.46 -15.86
C LEU A 176 -9.60 -6.06 -17.25
N ALA A 177 -10.58 -6.95 -17.37
CA ALA A 177 -11.03 -7.49 -18.66
C ALA A 177 -11.80 -6.45 -19.48
N ALA A 178 -12.50 -5.52 -18.81
CA ALA A 178 -13.20 -4.41 -19.44
C ALA A 178 -12.27 -3.29 -19.94
N GLY A 179 -10.96 -3.37 -19.66
CA GLY A 179 -9.97 -2.37 -20.08
C GLY A 179 -10.03 -1.04 -19.33
N LEU A 180 -10.76 -0.98 -18.21
CA LEU A 180 -10.88 0.22 -17.38
C LEU A 180 -9.64 0.46 -16.52
N THR A 181 -8.87 -0.60 -16.23
CA THR A 181 -7.61 -0.54 -15.47
C THR A 181 -6.50 -1.30 -16.19
N THR A 182 -5.29 -0.71 -16.28
CA THR A 182 -4.14 -1.30 -16.99
C THR A 182 -3.37 -2.31 -16.14
N LYS A 183 -3.46 -2.21 -14.80
CA LYS A 183 -2.71 -3.04 -13.84
C LYS A 183 -3.57 -3.42 -12.63
N ALA A 184 -3.32 -4.62 -12.07
CA ALA A 184 -4.03 -5.13 -10.90
C ALA A 184 -3.84 -4.25 -9.64
N ASP A 185 -2.71 -3.56 -9.50
CA ASP A 185 -2.45 -2.70 -8.34
C ASP A 185 -3.32 -1.42 -8.33
N GLN A 186 -3.99 -1.10 -9.44
CA GLN A 186 -4.84 0.08 -9.59
C GLN A 186 -6.31 -0.17 -9.25
N ILE A 187 -6.70 -1.42 -8.97
CA ILE A 187 -8.11 -1.77 -8.74
C ILE A 187 -8.63 -1.11 -7.46
N ILE A 188 -7.88 -1.14 -6.35
CA ILE A 188 -8.30 -0.50 -5.09
C ILE A 188 -8.47 1.02 -5.24
N PRO A 189 -7.51 1.78 -5.82
CA PRO A 189 -7.74 3.19 -6.14
C PRO A 189 -8.94 3.41 -7.05
N PHE A 190 -9.17 2.54 -8.04
CA PHE A 190 -10.32 2.64 -8.94
C PHE A 190 -11.64 2.42 -8.20
N LEU A 191 -11.72 1.41 -7.33
CA LEU A 191 -12.88 1.12 -6.50
C LEU A 191 -13.22 2.32 -5.58
N VAL A 192 -12.21 2.96 -4.99
CA VAL A 192 -12.38 4.20 -4.22
C VAL A 192 -12.97 5.32 -5.07
N MET A 193 -12.46 5.52 -6.29
CA MET A 193 -12.96 6.55 -7.20
C MET A 193 -14.39 6.26 -7.67
N ASP A 194 -14.72 5.00 -7.93
CA ASP A 194 -16.04 4.57 -8.40
C ASP A 194 -17.10 4.72 -7.31
N LYS A 195 -16.86 4.13 -6.14
CA LYS A 195 -17.86 4.07 -5.05
C LYS A 195 -17.94 5.33 -4.21
N LEU A 196 -16.81 6.01 -3.97
CA LEU A 196 -16.77 7.26 -3.19
C LEU A 196 -16.76 8.51 -4.07
N GLY A 197 -16.92 8.39 -5.39
CA GLY A 197 -16.99 9.51 -6.33
C GLY A 197 -18.07 10.54 -6.02
N HIS A 198 -19.14 10.11 -5.32
CA HIS A 198 -20.23 10.99 -4.89
C HIS A 198 -19.85 11.94 -3.75
N LEU A 199 -18.76 11.67 -3.01
CA LEU A 199 -18.23 12.55 -1.96
C LEU A 199 -17.13 13.44 -2.55
N PRO A 200 -17.40 14.72 -2.84
CA PRO A 200 -16.40 15.58 -3.47
C PRO A 200 -15.17 15.73 -2.56
N GLY A 201 -13.98 15.53 -3.14
CA GLY A 201 -12.69 15.72 -2.48
C GLY A 201 -12.11 14.48 -1.78
N LEU A 202 -12.94 13.53 -1.33
CA LEU A 202 -12.45 12.34 -0.61
C LEU A 202 -11.63 11.38 -1.51
N PRO A 203 -12.07 11.05 -2.74
CA PRO A 203 -11.27 10.21 -3.64
C PRO A 203 -9.98 10.90 -4.07
N GLY A 204 -10.03 12.22 -4.32
CA GLY A 204 -8.85 13.01 -4.65
C GLY A 204 -7.82 13.03 -3.52
N LEU A 205 -8.28 13.15 -2.26
CA LEU A 205 -7.42 13.07 -1.08
C LEU A 205 -6.78 11.69 -0.93
N PHE A 206 -7.54 10.61 -1.17
CA PHE A 206 -7.01 9.25 -1.12
C PHE A 206 -5.94 9.03 -2.19
N VAL A 207 -6.21 9.41 -3.43
CA VAL A 207 -5.26 9.28 -4.55
C VAL A 207 -4.00 10.12 -4.28
N ALA A 208 -4.15 11.35 -3.77
CA ALA A 208 -3.02 12.17 -3.36
C ALA A 208 -2.20 11.52 -2.24
N ALA A 209 -2.85 10.87 -1.27
CA ALA A 209 -2.17 10.14 -0.21
C ALA A 209 -1.43 8.90 -0.73
N VAL A 210 -2.02 8.15 -1.66
CA VAL A 210 -1.34 7.02 -2.33
C VAL A 210 -0.08 7.50 -3.05
N TYR A 211 -0.19 8.59 -3.84
CA TYR A 211 0.96 9.17 -4.54
C TYR A 211 2.02 9.73 -3.60
N GLY A 212 1.61 10.39 -2.51
CA GLY A 212 2.50 10.85 -1.45
C GLY A 212 3.36 9.72 -0.88
N GLY A 213 2.83 8.50 -0.82
CA GLY A 213 3.53 7.34 -0.26
C GLY A 213 4.67 6.83 -1.10
N VAL A 214 4.60 7.08 -2.41
CA VAL A 214 5.64 6.66 -3.34
C VAL A 214 6.84 7.61 -3.29
N LEU A 215 6.65 8.84 -2.79
CA LEU A 215 7.68 9.87 -2.68
C LEU A 215 8.64 9.74 -1.49
N ARG A 216 8.58 8.62 -0.76
CA ARG A 216 9.42 8.34 0.42
C ARG A 216 10.78 7.75 0.09
#